data_AF-A0AAN6J9Q4-F1
#
_entry.id   AF-A0AAN6J9Q4-F1
#
_cell.length_a   1.000
_cell.length_b   1.000
_cell.length_c   1.000
_cell.angle_alpha   90.00
_cell.angle_beta   90.00
_cell.angle_gamma   90.00
#
_symmetry.space_group_name_H-M   'P 1'
#
loop_
_entity.id
_entity.type
_entity.pdbx_description
1 polymer ?
#
loop_
_entity_poly.entity_id
_entity_poly.type
_entity_poly.pdbx_seq_one_letter_code
_entity_poly.pdbx_strand_id
1 'polypeptide(L)'
;MSSGAGREAVFPTRQSLGAMKSKLKGAQVGHDLLKRKSEALTKRFREITKRIDDAKRKMGRVMQIAAFSLAEVTYAVGNSSIGYQITESVKQAKFRVKTRQENVSGVFLPQFESWRVEGVSSDFGMTGLGKGGQQVQKCRETYTRAVETLVELASLQTAFVILDEVIKVVNRRVNAIEHVIIPRTENTIKYINSELDELDREEFFRLKKVKGVKERAKAAEDAERSKKARRESDKENEQNGESKNVLGDEGDEDVIF
;
A
#
# COMPACT_ATOMS: atom_id res chain seq x y z
N MET A 1 -19.68 -26.08 1.25
CA MET A 1 -19.39 -25.00 2.21
C MET A 1 -18.01 -24.40 1.91
N SER A 2 -17.90 -23.48 0.93
CA SER A 2 -16.67 -22.69 0.66
C SER A 2 -16.94 -21.45 -0.22
N SER A 3 -18.12 -20.82 -0.11
CA SER A 3 -18.46 -19.61 -0.88
C SER A 3 -18.02 -18.30 -0.20
N GLY A 4 -17.20 -18.39 0.85
CA GLY A 4 -16.82 -17.25 1.70
C GLY A 4 -15.40 -16.70 1.50
N ALA A 5 -14.50 -17.42 0.82
CA ALA A 5 -13.07 -17.04 0.82
C ALA A 5 -12.71 -15.87 -0.13
N GLY A 6 -13.55 -15.60 -1.14
CA GLY A 6 -13.27 -14.61 -2.20
C GLY A 6 -14.03 -13.31 -2.10
N ARG A 7 -14.82 -13.08 -1.03
CA ARG A 7 -15.67 -11.89 -0.85
C ARG A 7 -15.75 -11.44 0.60
N GLU A 8 -16.09 -10.18 0.81
CA GLU A 8 -16.37 -9.68 2.16
C GLU A 8 -17.83 -9.96 2.55
N ALA A 9 -18.05 -10.27 3.83
CA ALA A 9 -19.38 -10.52 4.37
C ALA A 9 -20.09 -9.17 4.60
N VAL A 10 -20.80 -8.69 3.57
CA VAL A 10 -21.52 -7.42 3.61
C VAL A 10 -22.91 -7.61 3.02
N PHE A 11 -23.94 -7.03 3.67
CA PHE A 11 -25.30 -7.06 3.14
C PHE A 11 -25.42 -6.20 1.87
N PRO A 12 -26.10 -6.68 0.80
CA PRO A 12 -26.28 -5.93 -0.43
C PRO A 12 -27.24 -4.75 -0.23
N THR A 13 -26.69 -3.54 -0.16
CA THR A 13 -27.45 -2.29 -0.06
C THR A 13 -26.76 -1.22 -0.91
N ARG A 14 -27.51 -0.20 -1.36
CA ARG A 14 -26.89 0.92 -2.11
C ARG A 14 -25.82 1.64 -1.31
N GLN A 15 -25.96 1.70 0.02
CA GLN A 15 -24.94 2.27 0.92
C GLN A 15 -23.67 1.42 0.96
N SER A 16 -23.80 0.09 1.10
CA SER A 16 -22.63 -0.81 1.10
C SER A 16 -21.91 -0.83 -0.24
N LEU A 17 -22.63 -0.74 -1.36
CA LEU A 17 -22.06 -0.55 -2.70
C LEU A 17 -21.18 0.71 -2.75
N GLY A 18 -21.68 1.84 -2.23
CA GLY A 18 -20.92 3.09 -2.16
C GLY A 18 -19.64 2.96 -1.34
N ALA A 19 -19.73 2.31 -0.17
CA ALA A 19 -18.58 2.03 0.69
C ALA A 19 -17.54 1.11 0.02
N MET A 20 -17.98 0.10 -0.72
CA MET A 20 -17.07 -0.82 -1.42
C MET A 20 -16.39 -0.17 -2.63
N LYS A 21 -17.11 0.69 -3.37
CA LYS A 21 -16.51 1.49 -4.45
C LYS A 21 -15.47 2.48 -3.94
N SER A 22 -15.74 3.18 -2.83
CA SER A 22 -14.77 4.08 -2.22
C SER A 22 -13.54 3.33 -1.70
N LYS A 23 -13.74 2.15 -1.09
CA LYS A 23 -12.67 1.25 -0.68
C LYS A 23 -11.81 0.75 -1.85
N LEU A 24 -12.43 0.36 -2.97
CA LEU A 24 -11.70 -0.04 -4.17
C LEU A 24 -10.83 1.10 -4.71
N LYS A 25 -11.39 2.30 -4.84
CA LYS A 25 -10.64 3.48 -5.27
C LYS A 25 -9.49 3.80 -4.30
N GLY A 26 -9.73 3.70 -2.99
CA GLY A 26 -8.70 3.87 -1.97
C GLY A 26 -7.59 2.83 -2.06
N ALA A 27 -7.93 1.56 -2.34
CA ALA A 27 -6.96 0.48 -2.53
C ALA A 27 -6.10 0.69 -3.78
N GLN A 28 -6.67 1.15 -4.90
CA GLN A 28 -5.94 1.48 -6.12
C GLN A 28 -4.96 2.64 -5.90
N VAL A 29 -5.40 3.74 -5.30
CA VAL A 29 -4.53 4.89 -4.98
C VAL A 29 -3.44 4.48 -3.99
N GLY A 30 -3.78 3.68 -2.98
CA GLY A 30 -2.84 3.16 -1.99
C GLY A 30 -1.78 2.25 -2.60
N HIS A 31 -2.16 1.39 -3.56
CA HIS A 31 -1.25 0.56 -4.33
C HIS A 31 -0.23 1.42 -5.08
N ASP A 32 -0.69 2.41 -5.84
CA ASP A 32 0.19 3.24 -6.66
C ASP A 32 1.16 4.07 -5.81
N LEU A 33 0.70 4.57 -4.66
CA LEU A 33 1.54 5.32 -3.73
C LEU A 33 2.63 4.43 -3.11
N LEU A 34 2.25 3.22 -2.67
CA LEU A 34 3.20 2.27 -2.09
C LEU A 34 4.20 1.76 -3.12
N LYS A 35 3.77 1.54 -4.37
CA LYS A 35 4.64 1.14 -5.48
C LYS A 35 5.68 2.21 -5.80
N ARG A 36 5.27 3.49 -5.86
CA ARG A 36 6.20 4.62 -6.02
C ARG A 36 7.19 4.71 -4.85
N LYS A 37 6.72 4.49 -3.61
CA LYS A 37 7.60 4.44 -2.42
C LYS A 37 8.60 3.29 -2.52
N SER A 38 8.20 2.08 -2.88
CA SER A 38 9.10 0.93 -3.02
C SER A 38 10.16 1.15 -4.11
N GLU A 39 9.79 1.75 -5.24
CA GLU A 39 10.74 2.07 -6.31
C GLU A 39 11.79 3.09 -5.84
N ALA A 40 11.37 4.14 -5.14
CA ALA A 40 12.28 5.13 -4.57
C ALA A 40 13.24 4.52 -3.54
N LEU A 41 12.72 3.67 -2.64
CA LEU A 41 13.54 2.97 -1.65
C LEU A 41 14.52 1.99 -2.32
N THR A 42 14.09 1.27 -3.36
CA THR A 42 14.95 0.33 -4.11
C THR A 42 16.09 1.06 -4.82
N LYS A 43 15.85 2.27 -5.35
CA LYS A 43 16.90 3.11 -5.93
C LYS A 43 17.95 3.48 -4.88
N ARG A 44 17.53 3.98 -3.71
CA ARG A 44 18.44 4.32 -2.60
C ARG A 44 19.17 3.11 -2.06
N PHE A 45 18.51 1.97 -1.97
CA PHE A 45 19.10 0.70 -1.57
C PHE A 45 20.27 0.29 -2.48
N ARG A 46 20.12 0.43 -3.81
CA ARG A 46 21.20 0.17 -4.77
C ARG A 46 22.36 1.16 -4.63
N GLU A 47 22.08 2.44 -4.37
CA GLU A 47 23.11 3.45 -4.11
C GLU A 47 23.92 3.13 -2.84
N ILE A 48 23.24 2.74 -1.75
CA ILE A 48 23.89 2.32 -0.50
C ILE A 48 24.70 1.04 -0.70
N THR A 49 24.20 0.08 -1.48
CA THR A 49 24.91 -1.17 -1.79
C THR A 49 26.26 -0.89 -2.46
N LYS A 50 26.29 0.03 -3.44
CA LYS A 50 27.55 0.44 -4.09
C LYS A 50 28.51 1.11 -3.10
N ARG A 51 28.00 2.03 -2.27
CA ARG A 51 28.80 2.69 -1.21
C ARG A 51 29.37 1.68 -0.21
N ILE A 52 28.63 0.63 0.13
CA ILE A 52 29.12 -0.44 1.01
C ILE A 52 30.27 -1.21 0.36
N ASP A 53 30.18 -1.57 -0.92
CA ASP A 53 31.29 -2.26 -1.61
C ASP A 53 32.55 -1.39 -1.62
N ASP A 54 32.42 -0.11 -1.99
CA ASP A 54 33.53 0.84 -1.99
C ASP A 54 34.13 1.03 -0.59
N ALA A 55 33.29 1.19 0.43
CA ALA A 55 33.72 1.34 1.82
C ALA A 55 34.39 0.06 2.34
N LYS A 56 33.90 -1.12 1.98
CA LYS A 56 34.49 -2.41 2.37
C LYS A 56 35.87 -2.62 1.73
N ARG A 57 36.04 -2.24 0.47
CA ARG A 57 37.35 -2.24 -0.21
C ARG A 57 38.32 -1.25 0.43
N LYS A 58 37.85 -0.04 0.76
CA LYS A 58 38.65 0.97 1.48
C LYS A 58 39.06 0.47 2.86
N MET A 59 38.13 -0.11 3.62
CA MET A 59 38.37 -0.71 4.93
C MET A 59 39.42 -1.83 4.84
N GLY A 60 39.33 -2.72 3.85
CA GLY A 60 40.32 -3.78 3.66
C GLY A 60 41.75 -3.24 3.52
N ARG A 61 41.94 -2.17 2.72
CA ARG A 61 43.24 -1.50 2.57
C ARG A 61 43.71 -0.82 3.86
N VAL A 62 42.83 -0.08 4.54
CA VAL A 62 43.18 0.63 5.79
C VAL A 62 43.53 -0.36 6.90
N MET A 63 42.79 -1.47 7.00
CA MET A 63 43.06 -2.53 7.96
C MET A 63 44.36 -3.27 7.66
N GLN A 64 44.69 -3.50 6.39
CA GLN A 64 45.98 -4.08 6.00
C GLN A 64 47.15 -3.18 6.42
N ILE A 65 47.04 -1.87 6.21
CA ILE A 65 48.05 -0.89 6.65
C ILE A 65 48.16 -0.87 8.18
N ALA A 66 47.04 -0.94 8.89
CA ALA A 66 47.03 -0.99 10.35
C ALA A 66 47.64 -2.29 10.89
N ALA A 67 47.36 -3.44 10.26
CA ALA A 67 47.99 -4.71 10.64
C ALA A 67 49.51 -4.68 10.42
N PHE A 68 49.97 -4.03 9.34
CA PHE A 68 51.40 -3.85 9.09
C PHE A 68 52.06 -2.93 10.13
N SER A 69 51.41 -1.82 10.51
CA SER A 69 51.94 -0.94 11.56
C SER A 69 52.00 -1.62 12.93
N LEU A 70 51.07 -2.55 13.24
CA LEU A 70 51.16 -3.40 14.42
C LEU A 70 52.37 -4.35 14.37
N ALA A 71 52.66 -4.93 13.20
CA ALA A 71 53.85 -5.77 13.02
C ALA A 71 55.15 -4.96 13.21
N GLU A 72 55.23 -3.73 12.68
CA GLU A 72 56.34 -2.79 12.91
C GLU A 72 56.55 -2.53 14.41
N VAL A 73 55.48 -2.27 15.15
CA VAL A 73 55.53 -2.08 16.61
C VAL A 73 56.01 -3.33 17.34
N THR A 74 55.50 -4.49 16.96
CA THR A 74 55.85 -5.77 17.58
C THR A 74 57.33 -6.08 17.41
N TYR A 75 57.87 -5.80 16.23
CA TYR A 75 59.30 -5.94 15.94
C TYR A 75 60.15 -4.92 16.72
N ALA A 76 59.73 -3.64 16.77
CA ALA A 76 60.50 -2.58 17.41
C ALA A 76 60.53 -2.66 18.94
N VAL A 77 59.45 -3.12 19.57
CA VAL A 77 59.30 -3.14 21.03
C VAL A 77 59.63 -4.51 21.63
N GLY A 78 59.53 -5.58 20.85
CA GLY A 78 59.62 -6.96 21.33
C GLY A 78 58.30 -7.47 21.89
N ASN A 79 57.99 -8.74 21.64
CA ASN A 79 56.66 -9.34 21.73
C ASN A 79 56.01 -9.31 23.15
N SER A 80 56.79 -9.13 24.22
CA SER A 80 56.37 -9.49 25.58
C SER A 80 55.97 -8.32 26.49
N SER A 81 56.36 -7.08 26.18
CA SER A 81 56.25 -5.97 27.16
C SER A 81 55.13 -4.97 26.86
N ILE A 82 54.71 -4.83 25.59
CA ILE A 82 53.74 -3.80 25.22
C ILE A 82 52.31 -4.17 25.63
N GLY A 83 51.88 -5.42 25.41
CA GLY A 83 50.48 -5.83 25.60
C GLY A 83 49.94 -5.57 27.00
N TYR A 84 50.71 -5.93 28.04
CA TYR A 84 50.33 -5.72 29.44
C TYR A 84 50.18 -4.23 29.80
N GLN A 85 51.13 -3.40 29.35
CA GLN A 85 51.09 -1.95 29.58
C GLN A 85 49.87 -1.31 28.92
N ILE A 86 49.51 -1.76 27.71
CA ILE A 86 48.32 -1.29 27.00
C ILE A 86 47.07 -1.66 27.81
N THR A 87 46.92 -2.92 28.21
CA THR A 87 45.72 -3.36 28.94
C THR A 87 45.52 -2.65 30.27
N GLU A 88 46.61 -2.40 31.01
CA GLU A 88 46.54 -1.69 32.30
C GLU A 88 46.22 -0.19 32.14
N SER A 89 46.67 0.40 31.03
CA SER A 89 46.43 1.83 30.73
C SER A 89 45.01 2.14 30.25
N VAL A 90 44.22 1.14 29.83
CA VAL A 90 42.86 1.35 29.28
C VAL A 90 41.83 1.38 30.42
N LYS A 91 41.55 2.58 30.94
CA LYS A 91 40.49 2.82 31.95
C LYS A 91 39.16 3.27 31.35
N GLN A 92 39.20 4.13 30.34
CA GLN A 92 38.02 4.67 29.66
C GLN A 92 38.22 4.74 28.14
N ALA A 93 37.14 4.53 27.39
CA ALA A 93 37.15 4.66 25.94
C ALA A 93 37.30 6.13 25.52
N LYS A 94 38.41 6.43 24.83
CA LYS A 94 38.67 7.75 24.21
C LYS A 94 37.82 7.98 22.96
N PHE A 95 37.50 6.91 22.25
CA PHE A 95 36.69 6.94 21.04
C PHE A 95 35.29 6.45 21.38
N ARG A 96 34.29 7.31 21.15
CA ARG A 96 32.88 7.01 21.44
C ARG A 96 32.04 7.21 20.18
N VAL A 97 30.94 6.49 20.10
CA VAL A 97 30.01 6.57 18.97
C VAL A 97 28.70 7.17 19.45
N LYS A 98 28.19 8.15 18.71
CA LYS A 98 26.86 8.73 18.90
C LYS A 98 25.95 8.27 17.78
N THR A 99 24.69 8.00 18.11
CA THR A 99 23.68 7.66 17.11
C THR A 99 22.90 8.92 16.75
N ARG A 100 22.76 9.16 15.45
CA ARG A 100 21.90 10.16 14.81
C ARG A 100 20.85 9.42 13.99
N GLN A 101 19.69 10.04 13.75
CA GLN A 101 18.69 9.50 12.83
C GLN A 101 18.66 10.33 11.55
N GLU A 102 18.70 9.66 10.40
CA GLU A 102 18.55 10.24 9.07
C GLU A 102 17.25 9.74 8.44
N ASN A 103 16.46 10.64 7.86
CA ASN A 103 15.24 10.26 7.15
C ASN A 103 15.52 10.05 5.67
N VAL A 104 15.36 8.81 5.19
CA VAL A 104 15.48 8.46 3.77
C VAL A 104 14.12 8.00 3.26
N SER A 105 13.48 8.86 2.46
CA SER A 105 12.20 8.55 1.79
C SER A 105 11.09 8.06 2.74
N GLY A 106 11.03 8.63 3.95
CA GLY A 106 10.04 8.29 4.97
C GLY A 106 10.38 7.03 5.77
N VAL A 107 11.66 6.67 5.86
CA VAL A 107 12.22 5.63 6.73
C VAL A 107 13.34 6.25 7.55
N PHE A 108 13.28 6.12 8.87
CA PHE A 108 14.32 6.60 9.78
C PHE A 108 15.43 5.58 9.88
N LEU A 109 16.62 5.93 9.39
CA LEU A 109 17.81 5.09 9.43
C LEU A 109 18.76 5.61 10.51
N PRO A 110 19.36 4.73 11.33
CA PRO A 110 20.39 5.13 12.27
C PRO A 110 21.68 5.43 11.51
N GLN A 111 22.29 6.56 11.86
CA GLN A 111 23.60 6.99 11.41
C GLN A 111 24.54 7.05 12.61
N PHE A 112 25.73 6.48 12.49
CA PHE A 112 26.73 6.53 13.56
C PHE A 112 27.76 7.62 13.28
N GLU A 113 27.97 8.48 14.27
CA GLU A 113 28.99 9.53 14.26
C GLU A 113 30.04 9.21 15.33
N SER A 114 31.30 9.17 14.93
CA SER A 114 32.42 9.04 15.87
C SER A 114 32.77 10.39 16.49
N TRP A 115 32.93 10.43 17.80
CA TRP A 115 33.48 11.60 18.49
C TRP A 115 34.59 11.18 19.45
N ARG A 116 35.61 12.02 19.55
CA ARG A 116 36.72 11.82 20.50
C ARG A 116 36.42 12.62 21.76
N VAL A 117 36.55 11.98 22.90
CA VAL A 117 36.43 12.67 24.18
C VAL A 117 37.72 13.45 24.44
N GLU A 118 37.64 14.77 24.42
CA GLU A 118 38.73 15.65 24.87
C GLU A 118 38.75 15.68 26.40
N GLY A 119 39.93 15.55 27.00
CA GLY A 119 40.11 15.55 28.46
C GLY A 119 40.27 14.17 29.11
N VAL A 120 40.15 13.05 28.38
CA VAL A 120 40.61 11.75 28.88
C VAL A 120 42.13 11.73 28.78
N SER A 121 42.80 12.04 29.89
CA SER A 121 44.24 11.90 30.07
C SER A 121 44.67 10.53 29.58
N SER A 122 45.47 10.49 28.52
CA SER A 122 46.03 9.23 28.06
C SER A 122 47.17 8.86 29.00
N ASP A 123 46.90 8.01 29.97
CA ASP A 123 47.93 7.30 30.76
C ASP A 123 48.91 6.52 29.85
N PHE A 124 48.56 6.36 28.57
CA PHE A 124 49.39 5.93 27.46
C PHE A 124 50.59 6.84 27.10
N GLY A 125 50.72 8.03 27.70
CA GLY A 125 51.87 8.91 27.45
C GLY A 125 53.21 8.29 27.84
N MET A 126 53.18 7.33 28.77
CA MET A 126 54.37 6.64 29.28
C MET A 126 54.68 5.32 28.54
N THR A 127 53.76 4.80 27.73
CA THR A 127 53.98 3.54 26.98
C THR A 127 54.86 3.83 25.75
N GLY A 128 56.03 3.20 25.69
CA GLY A 128 56.96 3.36 24.55
C GLY A 128 58.07 4.40 24.73
N LEU A 129 58.25 4.97 25.94
CA LEU A 129 59.37 5.89 26.25
C LEU A 129 60.77 5.26 26.13
N GLY A 130 60.87 3.93 26.07
CA GLY A 130 62.13 3.20 25.91
C GLY A 130 62.51 2.92 24.46
N LYS A 131 61.91 1.88 23.87
CA LYS A 131 62.17 1.44 22.48
C LYS A 131 60.88 1.49 21.68
N GLY A 132 60.91 2.10 20.50
CA GLY A 132 59.81 2.03 19.53
C GLY A 132 58.59 2.94 19.76
N GLY A 133 58.63 3.91 20.69
CA GLY A 133 57.48 4.79 21.01
C GLY A 133 56.89 5.55 19.82
N GLN A 134 57.72 6.00 18.87
CA GLN A 134 57.24 6.63 17.63
C GLN A 134 56.40 5.67 16.78
N GLN A 135 56.80 4.39 16.69
CA GLN A 135 56.02 3.39 15.96
C GLN A 135 54.71 3.07 16.67
N VAL A 136 54.70 3.07 18.01
CA VAL A 136 53.48 2.89 18.81
C VAL A 136 52.47 4.02 18.55
N GLN A 137 52.93 5.28 18.51
CA GLN A 137 52.05 6.41 18.20
C GLN A 137 51.54 6.37 16.75
N LYS A 138 52.43 6.06 15.79
CA LYS A 138 52.04 5.89 14.37
C LYS A 138 50.99 4.77 14.22
N CYS A 139 51.20 3.64 14.88
CA CYS A 139 50.25 2.53 14.91
C CYS A 139 48.90 2.98 15.49
N ARG A 140 48.90 3.67 16.64
CA ARG A 140 47.68 4.23 17.24
C ARG A 140 46.91 5.15 16.29
N GLU A 141 47.59 6.05 15.60
CA GLU A 141 46.96 6.93 14.62
C GLU A 141 46.35 6.14 13.46
N THR A 142 47.06 5.14 12.94
CA THR A 142 46.56 4.28 11.86
C THR A 142 45.33 3.49 12.28
N TYR A 143 45.32 2.92 13.50
CA TYR A 143 44.16 2.23 14.04
C TYR A 143 43.00 3.17 14.36
N THR A 144 43.27 4.40 14.80
CA THR A 144 42.21 5.40 15.03
C THR A 144 41.48 5.71 13.73
N ARG A 145 42.22 5.92 12.63
CA ARG A 145 41.62 6.09 11.29
C ARG A 145 40.89 4.84 10.82
N ALA A 146 41.41 3.65 11.12
CA ALA A 146 40.73 2.39 10.80
C ALA A 146 39.37 2.27 11.51
N VAL A 147 39.32 2.59 12.81
CA VAL A 147 38.08 2.56 13.60
C VAL A 147 37.07 3.61 13.08
N GLU A 148 37.51 4.80 12.69
CA GLU A 148 36.64 5.80 12.03
C GLU A 148 35.98 5.23 10.77
N THR A 149 36.77 4.61 9.88
CA THR A 149 36.22 3.97 8.67
C THR A 149 35.31 2.77 8.97
N LEU A 150 35.56 2.05 10.07
CA LEU A 150 34.69 0.97 10.52
C LEU A 150 33.35 1.47 11.02
N VAL A 151 33.31 2.59 11.73
CA VAL A 151 32.04 3.22 12.19
C VAL A 151 31.22 3.68 11.00
N GLU A 152 31.84 4.32 10.00
CA GLU A 152 31.17 4.68 8.75
C GLU A 152 30.58 3.46 8.04
N LEU A 153 31.36 2.38 7.91
CA LEU A 153 30.89 1.15 7.28
C LEU A 153 29.75 0.49 8.08
N ALA A 154 29.86 0.43 9.41
CA ALA A 154 28.83 -0.11 10.29
C ALA A 154 27.53 0.69 10.18
N SER A 155 27.61 2.01 10.02
CA SER A 155 26.45 2.87 9.78
C SER A 155 25.74 2.49 8.49
N LEU A 156 26.49 2.31 7.40
CA LEU A 156 25.92 1.91 6.11
C LEU A 156 25.31 0.50 6.16
N GLN A 157 25.97 -0.44 6.83
CA GLN A 157 25.50 -1.83 6.97
C GLN A 157 24.21 -1.93 7.79
N THR A 158 24.13 -1.26 8.93
CA THR A 158 22.92 -1.25 9.76
C THR A 158 21.76 -0.58 9.02
N ALA A 159 22.02 0.54 8.34
CA ALA A 159 21.03 1.20 7.49
C ALA A 159 20.56 0.28 6.34
N PHE A 160 21.45 -0.51 5.74
CA PHE A 160 21.13 -1.47 4.68
C PHE A 160 20.20 -2.58 5.16
N VAL A 161 20.46 -3.18 6.33
CA VAL A 161 19.62 -4.25 6.89
C VAL A 161 18.20 -3.74 7.17
N ILE A 162 18.08 -2.58 7.81
CA ILE A 162 16.79 -1.97 8.12
C ILE A 162 16.04 -1.62 6.83
N LEU A 163 16.73 -1.03 5.85
CA LEU A 163 16.14 -0.64 4.58
C LEU A 163 15.64 -1.86 3.78
N ASP A 164 16.39 -2.96 3.76
CA ASP A 164 15.98 -4.22 3.12
C ASP A 164 14.69 -4.78 3.72
N GLU A 165 14.60 -4.82 5.05
CA GLU A 165 13.42 -5.30 5.74
C GLU A 165 12.19 -4.45 5.42
N VAL A 166 12.34 -3.13 5.43
CA VAL A 166 11.26 -2.20 5.08
C VAL A 166 10.82 -2.39 3.62
N ILE A 167 11.75 -2.56 2.68
CA ILE A 167 11.43 -2.82 1.27
C ILE A 167 10.62 -4.12 1.15
N LYS A 168 11.04 -5.20 1.82
CA LYS A 168 10.30 -6.49 1.84
C LYS A 168 8.88 -6.33 2.38
N VAL A 169 8.70 -5.55 3.45
CA VAL A 169 7.36 -5.27 4.01
C VAL A 169 6.50 -4.47 3.03
N VAL A 170 7.05 -3.43 2.41
CA VAL A 170 6.31 -2.63 1.41
C VAL A 170 5.91 -3.48 0.21
N ASN A 171 6.83 -4.29 -0.35
CA ASN A 171 6.54 -5.17 -1.49
C ASN A 171 5.47 -6.22 -1.14
N ARG A 172 5.55 -6.84 0.05
CA ARG A 172 4.50 -7.75 0.52
C ARG A 172 3.14 -7.05 0.61
N ARG A 173 3.11 -5.79 1.06
CA ARG A 173 1.87 -5.01 1.16
C ARG A 173 1.31 -4.63 -0.22
N VAL A 174 2.17 -4.26 -1.17
CA VAL A 174 1.78 -4.02 -2.56
C VAL A 174 1.16 -5.28 -3.17
N ASN A 175 1.83 -6.42 -3.04
CA ASN A 175 1.33 -7.71 -3.56
C ASN A 175 0.00 -8.13 -2.91
N ALA A 176 -0.15 -7.90 -1.59
CA ALA A 176 -1.40 -8.18 -0.90
C ALA A 176 -2.56 -7.29 -1.40
N ILE A 177 -2.27 -6.03 -1.73
CA ILE A 177 -3.29 -5.15 -2.30
C ILE A 177 -3.67 -5.61 -3.71
N GLU A 178 -2.66 -5.88 -4.55
CA GLU A 178 -2.84 -6.25 -5.96
C GLU A 178 -3.57 -7.59 -6.14
N HIS A 179 -3.15 -8.63 -5.41
CA HIS A 179 -3.64 -10.00 -5.65
C HIS A 179 -4.72 -10.47 -4.67
N VAL A 180 -4.91 -9.80 -3.53
CA VAL A 180 -5.90 -10.22 -2.52
C VAL A 180 -6.99 -9.17 -2.33
N ILE A 181 -6.63 -7.93 -2.00
CA ILE A 181 -7.63 -6.92 -1.59
C ILE A 181 -8.43 -6.40 -2.79
N ILE A 182 -7.78 -6.03 -3.90
CA ILE A 182 -8.45 -5.52 -5.09
C ILE A 182 -9.43 -6.57 -5.64
N PRO A 183 -9.01 -7.83 -5.94
CA PRO A 183 -9.93 -8.83 -6.48
C PRO A 183 -11.08 -9.17 -5.52
N ARG A 184 -10.81 -9.25 -4.21
CA ARG A 184 -11.84 -9.52 -3.21
C ARG A 184 -12.89 -8.41 -3.14
N THR A 185 -12.46 -7.16 -3.26
CA THR A 185 -13.36 -5.99 -3.27
C THR A 185 -14.18 -5.95 -4.55
N GLU A 186 -13.57 -6.20 -5.71
CA GLU A 186 -14.25 -6.28 -7.01
C GLU A 186 -15.31 -7.38 -7.05
N ASN A 187 -14.99 -8.59 -6.57
CA ASN A 187 -15.95 -9.69 -6.47
C ASN A 187 -17.13 -9.32 -5.56
N THR A 188 -16.88 -8.61 -4.47
CA THR A 188 -17.95 -8.17 -3.57
C THR A 188 -18.82 -7.09 -4.21
N ILE A 189 -18.24 -6.16 -4.98
CA ILE A 189 -19.00 -5.18 -5.76
C ILE A 189 -19.89 -5.87 -6.81
N LYS A 190 -19.35 -6.88 -7.52
CA LYS A 190 -20.13 -7.67 -8.48
C LYS A 190 -21.32 -8.36 -7.82
N TYR A 191 -21.11 -8.97 -6.65
CA TYR A 191 -22.17 -9.59 -5.86
C TYR A 191 -23.25 -8.58 -5.42
N ILE A 192 -22.85 -7.42 -4.88
CA ILE A 192 -23.82 -6.41 -4.45
C ILE A 192 -24.62 -5.89 -5.65
N ASN A 193 -23.98 -5.66 -6.80
CA ASN A 193 -24.69 -5.25 -8.02
C ASN A 193 -25.71 -6.31 -8.47
N SER A 194 -25.32 -7.60 -8.52
CA SER A 194 -26.25 -8.65 -8.95
C SER A 194 -27.47 -8.78 -8.04
N GLU A 195 -27.29 -8.63 -6.73
CA GLU A 195 -28.39 -8.70 -5.76
C GLU A 195 -29.30 -7.46 -5.84
N LEU A 196 -28.72 -6.26 -6.03
CA LEU A 196 -29.52 -5.04 -6.22
C LEU A 196 -30.31 -5.07 -7.52
N ASP A 197 -29.70 -5.57 -8.61
CA ASP A 197 -30.37 -5.71 -9.90
C ASP A 197 -31.53 -6.72 -9.83
N GLU A 198 -31.40 -7.79 -9.06
CA GLU A 198 -32.47 -8.76 -8.84
C GLU A 198 -33.61 -8.18 -7.99
N LEU A 199 -33.28 -7.42 -6.92
CA LEU A 199 -34.28 -6.71 -6.12
C LEU A 199 -35.05 -5.66 -6.94
N ASP A 200 -34.34 -4.85 -7.75
CA ASP A 200 -34.94 -3.86 -8.63
C ASP A 200 -35.82 -4.54 -9.71
N ARG A 201 -35.41 -5.73 -10.19
CA ARG A 201 -36.19 -6.56 -11.12
C ARG A 201 -37.48 -7.07 -10.47
N GLU A 202 -37.40 -7.64 -9.27
CA GLU A 202 -38.58 -8.11 -8.52
C GLU A 202 -39.58 -6.97 -8.25
N GLU A 203 -39.09 -5.80 -7.84
CA GLU A 203 -39.92 -4.62 -7.61
C GLU A 203 -40.60 -4.15 -8.91
N PHE A 204 -39.87 -4.14 -10.02
CA PHE A 204 -40.42 -3.81 -11.34
C PHE A 204 -41.54 -4.79 -11.75
N PHE A 205 -41.35 -6.09 -11.57
CA PHE A 205 -42.39 -7.08 -11.84
C PHE A 205 -43.63 -6.88 -10.97
N ARG A 206 -43.44 -6.57 -9.68
CA ARG A 206 -44.53 -6.28 -8.74
C ARG A 206 -45.34 -5.06 -9.18
N LEU A 207 -44.66 -3.96 -9.52
CA LEU A 207 -45.30 -2.74 -10.04
C LEU A 207 -46.05 -2.99 -11.35
N LYS A 208 -45.47 -3.78 -12.28
CA LYS A 208 -46.11 -4.16 -13.54
C LYS A 208 -47.40 -4.95 -13.32
N LYS A 209 -47.41 -5.89 -12.38
CA LYS A 209 -48.61 -6.65 -12.01
C LYS A 209 -49.70 -5.74 -11.42
N VAL A 210 -49.33 -4.85 -10.49
CA VAL A 210 -50.28 -3.89 -9.89
C VAL A 210 -50.86 -2.95 -10.94
N LYS A 211 -50.04 -2.43 -11.86
CA LYS A 211 -50.51 -1.60 -12.97
C LYS A 211 -51.48 -2.36 -13.87
N GLY A 212 -51.16 -3.61 -14.24
CA GLY A 212 -52.04 -4.45 -15.04
C GLY A 212 -53.38 -4.76 -14.36
N VAL A 213 -53.40 -4.93 -13.04
CA VAL A 213 -54.66 -5.07 -12.28
C VAL A 213 -55.47 -3.78 -12.30
N LYS A 214 -54.82 -2.62 -12.09
CA LYS A 214 -55.49 -1.31 -12.16
C LYS A 214 -56.04 -0.99 -13.54
N GLU A 215 -55.32 -1.32 -14.61
CA GLU A 215 -55.78 -1.13 -15.99
C GLU A 215 -56.97 -2.02 -16.32
N ARG A 216 -56.96 -3.29 -15.88
CA ARG A 216 -58.12 -4.19 -16.03
C ARG A 216 -59.33 -3.69 -15.23
N ALA A 217 -59.13 -3.20 -14.01
CA ALA A 217 -60.19 -2.62 -13.20
C ALA A 217 -60.81 -1.39 -13.88
N LYS A 218 -59.98 -0.47 -14.38
CA LYS A 218 -60.46 0.69 -15.17
C LYS A 218 -61.19 0.27 -16.43
N ALA A 219 -60.66 -0.68 -17.20
CA ALA A 219 -61.32 -1.16 -18.41
C ALA A 219 -62.68 -1.82 -18.12
N ALA A 220 -62.81 -2.52 -16.99
CA ALA A 220 -64.09 -3.06 -16.54
C ALA A 220 -65.06 -1.96 -16.11
N GLU A 221 -64.61 -0.94 -15.38
CA GLU A 221 -65.42 0.23 -15.02
C GLU A 221 -65.87 1.03 -16.25
N ASP A 222 -65.00 1.28 -17.23
CA ASP A 222 -65.33 1.97 -18.48
C ASP A 222 -66.28 1.12 -19.36
N ALA A 223 -66.14 -0.20 -19.35
CA ALA A 223 -67.08 -1.12 -20.00
C ALA A 223 -68.45 -1.12 -19.31
N GLU A 224 -68.52 -1.01 -17.98
CA GLU A 224 -69.79 -0.83 -17.27
C GLU A 224 -70.40 0.54 -17.51
N ARG A 225 -69.59 1.60 -17.57
CA ARG A 225 -70.04 2.97 -17.86
C ARG A 225 -70.61 3.09 -19.27
N SER A 226 -69.94 2.51 -20.27
CA SER A 226 -70.42 2.47 -21.65
C SER A 226 -71.67 1.59 -21.81
N LYS A 227 -71.79 0.48 -21.07
CA LYS A 227 -73.02 -0.33 -21.02
C LYS A 227 -74.18 0.41 -20.35
N LYS A 228 -73.93 1.21 -19.30
CA LYS A 228 -74.94 2.08 -18.68
C LYS A 228 -75.37 3.20 -19.62
N ALA A 229 -74.43 3.86 -20.30
CA ALA A 229 -74.73 4.89 -21.29
C ALA A 229 -75.52 4.33 -22.49
N ARG A 230 -75.19 3.13 -22.99
CA ARG A 230 -75.99 2.46 -24.03
C ARG A 230 -77.41 2.10 -23.56
N ARG A 231 -77.56 1.64 -22.32
CA ARG A 231 -78.88 1.38 -21.73
C ARG A 231 -79.71 2.64 -21.50
N GLU A 232 -79.08 3.78 -21.28
CA GLU A 232 -79.75 5.08 -21.20
C GLU A 232 -80.16 5.60 -22.59
N SER A 233 -79.30 5.47 -23.60
CA SER A 233 -79.65 5.82 -24.99
C SER A 233 -80.73 4.92 -25.59
N ASP A 234 -80.71 3.62 -25.29
CA ASP A 234 -81.76 2.70 -25.77
C ASP A 234 -83.12 3.00 -25.11
N LYS A 235 -83.14 3.48 -23.86
CA LYS A 235 -84.36 3.95 -23.18
C LYS A 235 -84.88 5.28 -23.73
N GLU A 236 -83.99 6.20 -24.10
CA GLU A 236 -84.37 7.44 -24.79
C GLU A 236 -84.89 7.16 -26.21
N ASN A 237 -84.35 6.15 -26.89
CA ASN A 237 -84.78 5.76 -28.24
C ASN A 237 -86.11 4.98 -28.23
N GLU A 238 -86.38 4.18 -27.18
CA GLU A 238 -87.69 3.55 -26.95
C GLU A 238 -88.77 4.59 -26.56
N GLN A 239 -88.42 5.73 -25.96
CA GLN A 239 -89.35 6.83 -25.70
C GLN A 239 -89.67 7.69 -26.94
N ASN A 240 -88.90 7.58 -28.02
CA ASN A 240 -89.02 8.44 -29.22
C ASN A 240 -89.41 7.69 -30.51
N GLY A 241 -89.84 6.43 -30.40
CA GLY A 241 -90.18 5.60 -31.54
C GLY A 241 -91.63 5.72 -32.03
N GLU A 242 -91.98 6.79 -32.74
CA GLU A 242 -92.97 6.72 -33.84
C GLU A 242 -92.85 7.90 -34.83
N SER A 243 -91.99 7.76 -35.84
CA SER A 243 -92.28 8.23 -37.21
C SER A 243 -91.31 7.59 -38.21
N LYS A 244 -91.86 6.71 -39.03
CA LYS A 244 -91.18 6.01 -40.12
C LYS A 244 -91.30 6.89 -41.36
N ASN A 245 -90.19 7.31 -41.96
CA ASN A 245 -90.23 7.91 -43.30
C ASN A 245 -89.53 6.99 -44.31
N VAL A 246 -90.35 6.57 -45.28
CA VAL A 246 -90.06 5.71 -46.43
C VAL A 246 -89.87 6.65 -47.62
N LEU A 247 -88.74 6.57 -48.33
CA LEU A 247 -88.44 7.04 -49.71
C LEU A 247 -86.90 7.04 -49.84
N GLY A 248 -86.27 6.04 -50.49
CA GLY A 248 -85.80 6.09 -51.88
C GLY A 248 -84.41 6.79 -51.94
N ASP A 249 -83.34 6.30 -52.53
CA ASP A 249 -83.20 5.42 -53.69
C ASP A 249 -81.71 5.07 -53.87
N GLU A 250 -81.47 3.86 -54.38
CA GLU A 250 -80.35 3.30 -55.19
C GLU A 250 -78.85 3.67 -55.03
N GLY A 251 -78.04 2.58 -55.04
CA GLY A 251 -76.71 2.44 -55.70
C GLY A 251 -75.51 3.10 -55.01
N ASP A 252 -74.36 2.48 -54.80
CA ASP A 252 -73.74 1.32 -55.45
C ASP A 252 -72.85 0.56 -54.46
N GLU A 253 -72.84 -0.75 -54.63
CA GLU A 253 -71.73 -1.61 -54.21
C GLU A 253 -70.48 -1.20 -54.99
N ASP A 254 -69.33 -1.11 -54.33
CA ASP A 254 -68.18 -1.79 -54.90
C ASP A 254 -67.12 -2.16 -53.85
N VAL A 255 -66.71 -3.42 -54.01
CA VAL A 255 -65.86 -4.23 -53.14
C VAL A 255 -64.45 -4.23 -53.73
N ILE A 256 -63.49 -3.72 -52.96
CA ILE A 256 -62.11 -4.21 -52.77
C ILE A 256 -61.14 -4.25 -53.98
N PHE A 257 -59.98 -3.60 -53.81
CA PHE A 257 -58.67 -4.28 -53.65
C PHE A 257 -57.84 -3.58 -52.57
#